data_AF-A0A0S7WYB4-F1
#
_entry.id   AF-A0A0S7WYB4-F1
#
_cell.length_a   1.000
_cell.length_b   1.000
_cell.length_c   1.000
_cell.angle_alpha   90.00
_cell.angle_beta   90.00
_cell.angle_gamma   90.00
#
_symmetry.space_group_name_H-M   'P 1'
#
loop_
_entity.id
_entity.type
_entity.pdbx_description
1 polymer ?
#
loop_
_entity_poly.entity_id
_entity_poly.type
_entity_poly.pdbx_seq_one_letter_code
_entity_poly.pdbx_strand_id
1 'polypeptide(L)' 'MPKIKTFKDMHWQAIEMRWKGYSYQEIAGKLKISKDTVKSWFRRKNGLLREHYKDYAEDQYIKYYRNRSNKRQ' A
#
# COMPACT_ATOMS: atom_id res chain seq x y z
N MET A 1 -13.70 19.15 -15.90
CA MET A 1 -12.75 19.33 -14.77
C MET A 1 -12.17 17.97 -14.40
N PRO A 2 -10.84 17.77 -14.42
CA PRO A 2 -10.26 16.56 -13.85
C PRO A 2 -10.58 16.54 -12.35
N LYS A 3 -11.14 15.43 -11.85
CA LYS A 3 -11.48 15.28 -10.43
C LYS A 3 -10.18 15.30 -9.62
N ILE A 4 -9.88 16.42 -8.96
CA ILE A 4 -8.78 16.52 -8.01
C ILE A 4 -9.06 15.47 -6.92
N LYS A 5 -8.23 14.42 -6.87
CA LYS A 5 -8.28 13.39 -5.84
C LYS A 5 -7.64 13.98 -4.58
N THR A 6 -8.46 14.59 -3.72
CA THR A 6 -7.97 15.13 -2.44
C THR A 6 -7.65 13.99 -1.47
N PHE A 7 -6.38 13.84 -1.12
CA PHE A 7 -5.94 12.93 -0.06
C PHE A 7 -6.35 13.47 1.31
N LYS A 8 -7.26 12.76 1.98
CA LYS A 8 -7.50 12.92 3.43
C LYS A 8 -6.32 12.39 4.26
N ASP A 9 -6.18 12.89 5.50
CA ASP A 9 -5.15 12.48 6.46
C ASP A 9 -5.05 10.96 6.67
N MET A 10 -6.19 10.27 6.69
CA MET A 10 -6.23 8.81 6.80
C MET A 10 -5.51 8.08 5.65
N HIS A 11 -5.44 8.68 4.47
CA HIS A 11 -4.71 8.09 3.34
C HIS A 11 -3.20 8.24 3.52
N TRP A 12 -2.75 9.38 4.05
CA TRP A 12 -1.35 9.60 4.40
C TRP A 12 -0.90 8.63 5.50
N GLN A 13 -1.71 8.49 6.55
CA GLN A 13 -1.49 7.49 7.60
C GLN A 13 -1.43 6.07 7.04
N ALA A 14 -2.30 5.72 6.08
CA ALA A 14 -2.26 4.42 5.42
C ALA A 14 -0.97 4.20 4.62
N ILE A 15 -0.46 5.23 3.93
CA ILE A 15 0.84 5.16 3.21
C ILE A 15 1.98 4.91 4.21
N GLU A 16 2.07 5.71 5.28
CA GLU A 16 3.13 5.56 6.28
C GLU A 16 3.12 4.19 6.95
N MET A 17 1.94 3.71 7.36
CA MET A 17 1.81 2.37 7.94
C MET A 17 2.23 1.31 6.92
N ARG A 18 1.88 1.48 5.65
CA ARG A 18 2.25 0.53 4.61
C ARG A 18 3.75 0.52 4.37
N TRP A 19 4.41 1.68 4.40
CA TRP A 19 5.87 1.84 4.41
C TRP A 19 6.54 1.16 5.60
N LYS A 20 5.96 1.29 6.80
CA LYS A 20 6.41 0.60 8.02
C LYS A 20 6.16 -0.92 8.01
N GLY A 21 5.53 -1.47 6.96
CA GLY A 21 5.32 -2.90 6.77
C GLY A 21 3.96 -3.44 7.24
N TYR A 22 3.08 -2.61 7.80
CA TYR A 22 1.77 -3.02 8.35
C TYR A 22 0.84 -3.58 7.28
N SER A 23 0.32 -4.79 7.46
CA SER A 23 -0.70 -5.44 6.62
C SER A 23 -1.94 -4.57 6.41
N TYR A 24 -2.68 -4.83 5.33
CA TYR A 24 -3.95 -4.13 5.09
C TYR A 24 -4.98 -4.35 6.21
N GLN A 25 -4.90 -5.47 6.91
CA GLN A 25 -5.77 -5.77 8.05
C GLN A 25 -5.41 -4.90 9.27
N GLU A 26 -4.13 -4.73 9.56
CA GLU A 26 -3.69 -3.86 10.66
C GLU A 26 -4.00 -2.38 10.38
N ILE A 27 -3.79 -1.94 9.13
CA ILE A 27 -4.16 -0.58 8.71
C ILE A 27 -5.68 -0.37 8.85
N ALA A 28 -6.48 -1.33 8.40
CA ALA A 28 -7.94 -1.30 8.54
C ALA A 28 -8.37 -1.20 10.01
N GLY A 29 -7.74 -1.97 10.91
CA GLY A 29 -7.99 -1.91 12.35
C GLY A 29 -7.62 -0.56 12.96
N LYS A 30 -6.45 -0.02 12.62
CA LYS A 30 -5.99 1.29 13.13
C LYS A 30 -6.85 2.45 12.65
N LEU A 31 -7.26 2.43 11.39
CA LEU A 31 -8.08 3.47 10.77
C LEU A 31 -9.60 3.26 10.98
N LYS A 32 -10.00 2.16 11.62
CA LYS A 32 -11.41 1.77 11.84
C LYS A 32 -12.24 1.75 10.54
N ILE A 33 -11.66 1.24 9.46
CA ILE A 33 -12.32 1.08 8.16
C ILE A 33 -12.21 -0.35 7.66
N SER A 34 -12.98 -0.72 6.63
CA SER A 34 -12.91 -2.07 6.09
C SER A 34 -11.58 -2.34 5.38
N LYS A 35 -11.10 -3.59 5.48
CA LYS A 35 -9.94 -4.09 4.75
C LYS A 35 -10.09 -3.90 3.24
N ASP A 36 -11.29 -4.04 2.72
CA ASP A 36 -11.56 -3.89 1.29
C ASP A 36 -11.48 -2.42 0.84
N THR A 37 -11.86 -1.47 1.68
CA THR A 37 -11.61 -0.03 1.45
C THR A 37 -10.10 0.22 1.37
N VAL A 38 -9.31 -0.27 2.32
CA VAL A 38 -7.85 -0.15 2.29
C VAL A 38 -7.26 -0.78 1.02
N LYS A 39 -7.66 -2.01 0.67
CA LYS A 39 -7.24 -2.66 -0.58
C LYS A 39 -7.59 -1.83 -1.81
N SER A 40 -8.78 -1.22 -1.84
CA SER A 40 -9.22 -0.40 -2.96
C SER A 40 -8.32 0.80 -3.21
N TRP A 41 -7.73 1.36 -2.13
CA TRP A 41 -6.81 2.48 -2.21
C TRP A 41 -5.50 2.10 -2.90
N PHE A 42 -4.94 0.92 -2.61
CA PHE A 42 -3.64 0.48 -3.15
C PHE A 42 -3.72 -0.32 -4.45
N ARG A 43 -4.73 -1.20 -4.61
CA ARG A 43 -4.72 -2.25 -5.65
C ARG A 43 -5.59 -1.98 -6.87
N ARG A 44 -6.59 -1.10 -6.80
CA ARG A 44 -7.45 -0.84 -7.98
C ARG A 44 -6.63 -0.18 -9.09
N LYS A 45 -6.96 -0.45 -10.36
CA LYS A 45 -6.29 0.14 -11.55
C LYS A 45 -6.19 1.68 -11.45
N ASN A 46 -7.16 2.31 -10.79
CA ASN A 46 -7.22 3.74 -10.45
C ASN A 46 -7.23 3.99 -8.93
N GLY A 47 -6.59 3.13 -8.14
CA GLY A 47 -6.49 3.24 -6.69
C GLY A 47 -5.89 4.59 -6.31
N LEU A 48 -6.42 5.20 -5.26
CA LEU A 48 -6.00 6.52 -4.80
C LEU A 48 -4.49 6.57 -4.49
N LEU A 49 -3.95 5.49 -3.94
CA LEU A 49 -2.56 5.37 -3.47
C LEU A 49 -1.70 4.51 -4.40
N ARG A 50 -2.21 4.09 -5.57
CA ARG A 50 -1.52 3.17 -6.46
C ARG A 50 -0.24 3.76 -7.05
N GLU A 51 -0.23 5.05 -7.37
CA GLU A 51 0.96 5.73 -7.90
C GLU A 51 2.03 5.90 -6.83
N HIS A 52 1.65 6.30 -5.61
CA HIS A 52 2.55 6.34 -4.43
C HIS A 52 3.02 4.95 -3.96
N TYR A 53 2.40 3.88 -4.45
CA TYR A 53 2.76 2.50 -4.14
C TYR A 53 3.75 1.90 -5.14
N LYS A 54 3.93 2.48 -6.34
CA LYS A 54 4.84 1.90 -7.35
C LYS A 54 6.27 1.78 -6.82
N ASP A 55 6.77 2.82 -6.16
CA ASP A 55 8.13 2.83 -5.60
C ASP A 55 8.29 1.83 -4.44
N TYR A 56 7.30 1.73 -3.55
CA TYR A 56 7.31 0.75 -2.44
C TYR A 56 7.10 -0.70 -2.92
N ALA A 57 6.28 -0.92 -3.95
CA ALA A 57 6.02 -2.24 -4.51
C ALA A 57 7.27 -2.79 -5.20
N GLU A 58 8.02 -1.95 -5.89
CA GLU A 58 9.29 -2.31 -6.52
C GLU A 58 10.33 -2.70 -5.46
N ASP A 59 10.46 -1.92 -4.38
CA ASP A 59 11.32 -2.24 -3.23
C ASP A 59 10.97 -3.57 -2.55
N GLN A 60 9.68 -3.83 -2.31
CA GLN A 60 9.24 -5.10 -1.70
C GLN A 60 9.30 -6.28 -2.67
N TYR A 61 9.04 -6.07 -3.97
CA TYR A 61 9.18 -7.09 -5.01
C TYR A 61 10.64 -7.51 -5.15
N ILE A 62 11.57 -6.55 -5.21
CA ILE A 62 13.02 -6.81 -5.21
C ILE A 62 13.42 -7.56 -3.93
N LYS A 63 12.97 -7.11 -2.75
CA LYS A 63 13.28 -7.77 -1.46
C LYS A 63 12.76 -9.21 -1.40
N TYR A 64 11.53 -9.45 -1.84
CA TYR A 64 10.92 -10.78 -1.85
C TYR A 64 11.64 -11.74 -2.79
N TYR A 65 11.96 -11.31 -4.01
CA TYR A 65 12.68 -12.15 -4.98
C TYR A 65 14.15 -12.35 -4.61
N ARG A 66 14.85 -11.33 -4.09
CA ARG A 66 16.23 -11.45 -3.58
C ARG A 66 16.35 -12.50 -2.47
N ASN A 67 15.39 -12.52 -1.54
CA ASN A 67 15.36 -13.50 -0.45
C ASN A 67 14.96 -14.91 -0.91
N ARG A 68 14.26 -15.04 -2.04
CA ARG A 68 13.91 -16.34 -2.64
C ARG A 68 15.08 -16.97 -3.41
N SER A 69 15.94 -16.16 -4.01
CA SER A 69 17.15 -16.61 -4.73
C SER A 69 18.21 -17.18 -3.79
N ASN A 70 18.38 -16.61 -2.60
CA ASN A 70 19.38 -17.04 -1.61
C ASN A 70 19.01 -18.34 -0.85
N LYS A 71 17.83 -18.92 -1.10
CA LYS A 71 17.35 -20.12 -0.40
C LYS A 71 17.54 -21.42 -1.20
N ARG A 72 18.28 -21.34 -2.31
CA ARG A 72 18.56 -22.44 -3.26
C ARG A 72 20.06 -22.73 -3.43
N GLN A 73 20.93 -22.11 -2.62
CA GLN A 73 22.34 -22.51 -2.47
C GLN A 73 22.52 -23.23 -1.14
#